data_AF-U3JCK0-F1
#
_entry.id   AF-U3JCK0-F1
#
_cell.length_a   1.000
_cell.length_b   1.000
_cell.length_c   1.000
_cell.angle_alpha   90.00
_cell.angle_beta   90.00
_cell.angle_gamma   90.00
#
_symmetry.space_group_name_H-M   'P 1'
#
loop_
_entity.id
_entity.type
_entity.pdbx_description
1 polymer ?
#
loop_
_entity_poly.entity_id
_entity_poly.type
_entity_poly.pdbx_seq_one_letter_code
_entity_poly.pdbx_strand_id
1 'polypeptide(L)'
;MGAPFPVTPFPVTSLLWPPLLSPIFKGSRLFYCPLSCPHLFCHPISHHHPPRGDKGSPLSVPCVTLLPHLFCHPSPVTLSVVTSFSCPPSDITLPCPQNLKDVLATMIPKEQAKIKSFRQQHGNTAIGQITVDMVYGGMRGMKGLIYETSVLDPDEGIRFRGYSIPECQKKLPKAAGGEEPLPEGLFWLLVTGEIPTQEQATWLSREWAKRAALPSHVVTMLDNFPTNLHPMSQLSAAVTALNSESKFARAYAEGIHRAKYWEFVYEDAMDLIAKLPCVAAKIYRNLYREGSGIGAIDPNLDWSHNFTNMLGYTDPQFIELMRLYLTIHSDHEGGNVSAHTSHLVGSALSDPYLAFAAAMNGLAGPLHGLANQEVLLWLTDLQKELGKDVSDEKLRDFIWNTLNSGRVVPGYGHAVLRKTDPRYTCQREFALKHLPKDPLFKLVAQLYKIVPNVLLEQGKAKNPWPNVDAHSGVLLQYYGMKEMNYYTVLFGVSRALGVLSQLIWSRALGFPLERPKSMSTKGLMQLVGYKSG
;
A
#
# COMPACT_ATOMS: atom_id res chain seq x y z
N MET A 1 -53.64 46.30 -21.56
CA MET A 1 -53.49 46.80 -20.17
C MET A 1 -53.74 45.64 -19.24
N GLY A 2 -52.69 45.11 -18.62
CA GLY A 2 -52.75 43.96 -17.72
C GLY A 2 -51.46 43.94 -16.90
N ALA A 3 -51.61 43.95 -15.58
CA ALA A 3 -50.59 44.24 -14.57
C ALA A 3 -49.43 43.22 -14.54
N PRO A 4 -48.24 43.61 -14.05
CA PRO A 4 -47.08 42.73 -13.95
C PRO A 4 -47.11 41.89 -12.65
N PHE A 5 -46.75 40.61 -12.77
CA PHE A 5 -46.43 39.74 -11.64
C PHE A 5 -45.00 40.01 -11.15
N PRO A 6 -44.74 40.01 -9.83
CA PRO A 6 -43.44 40.31 -9.26
C PRO A 6 -42.48 39.12 -9.32
N VAL A 7 -41.24 39.41 -9.70
CA VAL A 7 -40.06 38.54 -9.59
C VAL A 7 -39.57 38.60 -8.14
N THR A 8 -39.51 37.45 -7.47
CA THR A 8 -38.77 37.28 -6.21
C THR A 8 -37.48 36.49 -6.49
N PRO A 9 -36.29 37.04 -6.18
CA PRO A 9 -35.04 36.31 -6.31
C PRO A 9 -34.74 35.46 -5.06
N PHE A 10 -34.25 34.24 -5.30
CA PHE A 10 -33.66 33.36 -4.29
C PHE A 10 -32.38 33.99 -3.69
N PRO A 11 -32.12 33.87 -2.38
CA PRO A 11 -30.86 34.30 -1.80
C PRO A 11 -29.78 33.25 -2.01
N VAL A 12 -28.68 33.68 -2.63
CA VAL A 12 -27.39 32.99 -2.66
C VAL A 12 -26.65 33.36 -1.37
N THR A 13 -26.49 32.41 -0.45
CA THR A 13 -25.65 32.59 0.74
C THR A 13 -24.19 32.26 0.40
N SER A 14 -23.42 33.29 0.12
CA SER A 14 -21.95 33.27 0.12
C SER A 14 -21.44 33.29 1.57
N LEU A 15 -20.77 32.21 2.00
CA LEU A 15 -19.98 32.18 3.23
C LEU A 15 -18.66 32.95 3.00
N LEU A 16 -18.63 34.21 3.43
CA LEU A 16 -17.43 35.02 3.59
C LEU A 16 -16.96 34.94 5.05
N TRP A 17 -15.74 34.47 5.28
CA TRP A 17 -15.02 34.63 6.56
C TRP A 17 -14.60 36.10 6.75
N PRO A 18 -14.65 36.67 7.97
CA PRO A 18 -14.27 38.05 8.21
C PRO A 18 -12.74 38.23 8.30
N PRO A 19 -12.21 39.42 7.94
CA PRO A 19 -10.79 39.73 8.05
C PRO A 19 -10.43 40.16 9.48
N LEU A 20 -9.38 39.58 10.03
CA LEU A 20 -8.74 40.05 11.26
C LEU A 20 -7.78 41.21 10.92
N LEU A 21 -8.18 42.42 11.29
CA LEU A 21 -7.35 43.62 11.33
C LEU A 21 -6.48 43.60 12.59
N SER A 22 -5.18 43.81 12.43
CA SER A 22 -4.23 44.14 13.49
C SER A 22 -4.37 45.60 13.94
N PRO A 23 -4.06 45.95 15.19
CA PRO A 23 -3.77 47.32 15.57
C PRO A 23 -2.26 47.63 15.55
N ILE A 24 -1.97 48.83 15.06
CA ILE A 24 -0.68 49.51 15.01
C ILE A 24 -0.34 50.09 16.39
N PHE A 25 0.94 50.00 16.81
CA PHE A 25 1.59 51.02 17.62
C PHE A 25 3.02 51.31 17.11
N LYS A 26 3.40 52.58 17.24
CA LYS A 26 4.47 53.33 16.57
C LYS A 26 5.79 53.34 17.35
N GLY A 27 6.91 53.45 16.59
CA GLY A 27 8.15 54.19 16.91
C GLY A 27 9.06 53.58 18.00
N SER A 28 10.38 53.41 17.81
CA SER A 28 11.34 54.51 17.53
C SER A 28 12.76 53.98 17.22
N ARG A 29 13.41 54.64 16.24
CA ARG A 29 14.85 55.00 16.10
C ARG A 29 15.99 53.95 16.23
N LEU A 30 16.57 53.64 15.05
CA LEU A 30 17.99 53.76 14.65
C LEU A 30 19.08 53.85 15.74
N PHE A 31 20.07 52.94 15.67
CA PHE A 31 21.50 53.29 15.64
C PHE A 31 22.32 52.25 14.85
N TYR A 32 23.15 52.75 13.93
CA TYR A 32 24.26 52.09 13.24
C TYR A 32 25.50 52.14 14.15
N CYS A 33 26.31 51.08 14.20
CA CYS A 33 27.75 51.14 13.86
C CYS A 33 28.43 49.75 13.95
N PRO A 34 29.41 49.45 13.06
CA PRO A 34 30.16 48.20 12.96
C PRO A 34 31.49 48.27 13.71
N LEU A 35 32.30 47.19 13.66
CA LEU A 35 33.77 47.05 13.84
C LEU A 35 34.01 45.60 14.33
N SER A 36 34.76 44.66 13.75
CA SER A 36 36.02 44.58 12.97
C SER A 36 36.91 43.51 13.63
N CYS A 37 37.46 42.61 12.80
CA CYS A 37 38.57 41.65 13.02
C CYS A 37 39.84 42.31 13.63
N PRO A 38 40.94 41.60 14.05
CA PRO A 38 41.70 40.55 13.29
C PRO A 38 42.34 39.43 14.19
N HIS A 39 42.94 38.32 13.71
CA HIS A 39 44.22 38.15 12.98
C HIS A 39 44.39 36.66 12.55
N LEU A 40 44.76 36.38 11.28
CA LEU A 40 46.07 35.88 10.77
C LEU A 40 46.56 34.53 11.36
N PHE A 41 46.87 33.50 10.57
CA PHE A 41 47.99 33.43 9.61
C PHE A 41 47.77 32.43 8.45
N CYS A 42 48.41 32.71 7.32
CA CYS A 42 48.56 31.86 6.12
C CYS A 42 50.05 31.58 5.81
N HIS A 43 50.27 30.48 5.07
CA HIS A 43 51.36 30.16 4.10
C HIS A 43 52.71 29.60 4.59
N PRO A 44 53.54 28.94 3.73
CA PRO A 44 53.31 28.38 2.36
C PRO A 44 53.92 26.97 2.05
N ILE A 45 53.45 26.40 0.93
CA ILE A 45 54.08 25.60 -0.16
C ILE A 45 55.55 25.13 -0.01
N SER A 46 55.83 23.84 -0.29
CA SER A 46 57.00 23.44 -1.10
C SER A 46 56.79 22.12 -1.88
N HIS A 47 57.24 22.13 -3.13
CA HIS A 47 57.36 20.99 -4.06
C HIS A 47 58.58 20.11 -3.69
N HIS A 48 58.49 18.79 -3.86
CA HIS A 48 59.54 18.00 -4.51
C HIS A 48 59.09 16.57 -4.88
N HIS A 49 59.56 16.12 -6.04
CA HIS A 49 59.37 14.82 -6.69
C HIS A 49 60.40 13.76 -6.20
N PRO A 50 60.28 12.46 -6.60
CA PRO A 50 60.79 11.28 -5.88
C PRO A 50 62.09 10.68 -6.47
N PRO A 51 62.63 9.59 -5.89
CA PRO A 51 63.31 8.51 -6.62
C PRO A 51 62.49 7.19 -6.52
N ARG A 52 62.20 6.39 -7.56
CA ARG A 52 62.98 5.61 -8.55
C ARG A 52 63.96 4.56 -7.99
N GLY A 53 63.72 3.29 -8.39
CA GLY A 53 64.65 2.14 -8.40
C GLY A 53 64.63 1.30 -7.12
N ASP A 54 64.67 -0.04 -7.11
CA ASP A 54 64.99 -0.99 -8.18
C ASP A 54 64.53 -2.43 -7.82
N LYS A 55 64.54 -3.30 -8.83
CA LYS A 55 64.13 -4.72 -8.85
C LYS A 55 65.17 -5.66 -8.22
N GLY A 56 64.74 -6.86 -7.79
CA GLY A 56 65.55 -8.09 -7.97
C GLY A 56 65.69 -9.11 -6.83
N SER A 57 64.69 -10.02 -6.69
CA SER A 57 64.83 -11.50 -6.77
C SER A 57 65.69 -12.27 -5.70
N PRO A 58 65.65 -13.63 -5.59
CA PRO A 58 65.28 -14.35 -4.35
C PRO A 58 66.35 -15.32 -3.80
N LEU A 59 66.25 -15.71 -2.52
CA LEU A 59 67.01 -16.80 -1.88
C LEU A 59 66.10 -17.47 -0.83
N SER A 60 65.57 -18.67 -1.09
CA SER A 60 66.14 -20.01 -0.82
C SER A 60 65.78 -20.57 0.56
N VAL A 61 65.04 -21.68 0.52
CA VAL A 61 64.60 -22.60 1.59
C VAL A 61 65.82 -23.21 2.34
N PRO A 62 65.63 -23.84 3.51
CA PRO A 62 65.49 -25.30 3.45
C PRO A 62 64.43 -25.93 4.38
N CYS A 63 63.99 -27.08 3.89
CA CYS A 63 63.09 -28.08 4.45
C CYS A 63 63.82 -28.92 5.52
N VAL A 64 63.10 -29.39 6.53
CA VAL A 64 63.52 -30.55 7.34
C VAL A 64 62.35 -31.52 7.43
N THR A 65 62.58 -32.72 6.92
CA THR A 65 61.76 -33.92 6.96
C THR A 65 62.27 -34.84 8.06
N LEU A 66 61.40 -35.62 8.72
CA LEU A 66 61.76 -36.93 9.29
C LEU A 66 60.49 -37.81 9.43
N LEU A 67 60.56 -38.99 8.82
CA LEU A 67 59.63 -40.12 8.74
C LEU A 67 60.00 -41.19 9.83
N PRO A 68 59.58 -42.48 9.76
CA PRO A 68 58.35 -43.11 10.28
C PRO A 68 58.70 -44.35 11.16
N HIS A 69 57.73 -45.25 11.48
CA HIS A 69 57.85 -46.72 11.82
C HIS A 69 56.60 -47.19 12.62
N LEU A 70 56.04 -48.42 12.63
CA LEU A 70 56.17 -49.73 11.93
C LEU A 70 54.96 -50.63 12.41
N PHE A 71 54.28 -51.39 11.50
CA PHE A 71 53.74 -52.79 11.55
C PHE A 71 52.82 -53.29 12.73
N CYS A 72 51.94 -54.33 12.73
CA CYS A 72 51.69 -55.56 11.93
C CYS A 72 50.35 -56.29 12.33
N HIS A 73 49.50 -56.68 11.35
CA HIS A 73 48.89 -58.03 11.10
C HIS A 73 47.78 -58.75 11.98
N PRO A 74 47.04 -59.80 11.45
CA PRO A 74 45.55 -59.86 11.41
C PRO A 74 44.85 -61.20 11.80
N SER A 75 43.50 -61.25 11.67
CA SER A 75 42.56 -62.39 11.38
C SER A 75 41.47 -62.69 12.45
N PRO A 76 40.41 -63.47 12.18
CA PRO A 76 39.38 -63.33 11.13
C PRO A 76 37.94 -63.47 11.71
N VAL A 77 36.92 -62.88 11.08
CA VAL A 77 35.51 -63.28 11.34
C VAL A 77 34.73 -63.37 10.02
N THR A 78 33.99 -64.46 9.96
CA THR A 78 33.21 -65.11 8.89
C THR A 78 32.28 -64.23 8.05
N LEU A 79 32.29 -64.52 6.74
CA LEU A 79 31.34 -64.06 5.73
C LEU A 79 30.02 -64.85 5.82
N SER A 80 28.89 -64.16 5.96
CA SER A 80 27.56 -64.70 5.66
C SER A 80 26.93 -63.81 4.58
N VAL A 81 26.68 -64.41 3.42
CA VAL A 81 26.04 -63.80 2.26
C VAL A 81 24.58 -63.51 2.59
N VAL A 82 24.20 -62.23 2.57
CA VAL A 82 22.79 -61.81 2.51
C VAL A 82 22.60 -61.01 1.23
N THR A 83 21.62 -61.48 0.47
CA THR A 83 21.11 -61.03 -0.81
C THR A 83 20.91 -59.52 -0.93
N SER A 84 21.26 -59.03 -2.11
CA SER A 84 21.04 -57.68 -2.64
C SER A 84 19.63 -57.13 -2.37
N PHE A 85 19.55 -56.06 -1.59
CA PHE A 85 18.43 -55.13 -1.66
C PHE A 85 18.75 -54.05 -2.70
N SER A 86 18.03 -54.10 -3.81
CA SER A 86 17.96 -53.04 -4.81
C SER A 86 17.49 -51.73 -4.17
N CYS A 87 18.29 -50.67 -4.29
CA CYS A 87 17.83 -49.31 -4.06
C CYS A 87 16.65 -49.00 -5.00
N PRO A 88 15.53 -48.46 -4.52
CA PRO A 88 14.55 -47.86 -5.41
C PRO A 88 15.19 -46.63 -6.06
N PRO A 89 14.86 -46.32 -7.34
CA PRO A 89 15.37 -45.12 -7.99
C PRO A 89 14.84 -43.90 -7.23
N SER A 90 15.75 -43.11 -6.68
CA SER A 90 15.46 -41.80 -6.12
C SER A 90 15.25 -40.79 -7.25
N ASP A 91 14.17 -40.96 -8.00
CA ASP A 91 13.63 -39.97 -8.92
C ASP A 91 12.33 -39.42 -8.32
N ILE A 92 12.48 -38.66 -7.23
CA ILE A 92 11.53 -37.64 -6.85
C ILE A 92 12.36 -36.42 -6.48
N THR A 93 12.82 -35.68 -7.49
CA THR A 93 13.07 -34.26 -7.32
C THR A 93 11.72 -33.65 -6.96
N LEU A 94 11.45 -33.47 -5.65
CA LEU A 94 10.41 -32.56 -5.22
C LEU A 94 10.66 -31.24 -5.95
N PRO A 95 9.67 -30.69 -6.68
CA PRO A 95 9.88 -29.43 -7.38
C PRO A 95 10.32 -28.41 -6.33
N CYS A 96 11.51 -27.84 -6.51
CA CYS A 96 11.96 -26.70 -5.72
C CYS A 96 10.81 -25.68 -5.69
N PRO A 97 10.41 -25.15 -4.52
CA PRO A 97 9.35 -24.14 -4.48
C PRO A 97 9.71 -23.06 -5.48
N GLN A 98 8.90 -22.95 -6.54
CA GLN A 98 9.25 -22.12 -7.69
C GLN A 98 9.48 -20.70 -7.20
N ASN A 99 10.63 -20.11 -7.53
CA ASN A 99 10.90 -18.71 -7.20
C ASN A 99 9.89 -17.83 -7.95
N LEU A 100 9.23 -16.90 -7.26
CA LEU A 100 8.21 -16.01 -7.85
C LEU A 100 8.73 -15.26 -9.09
N LYS A 101 10.01 -14.87 -9.11
CA LYS A 101 10.63 -14.18 -10.25
C LYS A 101 10.72 -15.07 -11.49
N ASP A 102 11.02 -16.36 -11.29
CA ASP A 102 11.11 -17.33 -12.39
C ASP A 102 9.73 -17.63 -12.96
N VAL A 103 8.72 -17.79 -12.09
CA VAL A 103 7.31 -17.91 -12.52
C VAL A 103 6.94 -16.73 -13.41
N LEU A 104 7.15 -15.50 -12.94
CA LEU A 104 6.92 -14.28 -13.72
C LEU A 104 7.64 -14.28 -15.07
N ALA A 105 8.92 -14.66 -15.10
CA ALA A 105 9.71 -14.70 -16.32
C ALA A 105 9.09 -15.62 -17.40
N THR A 106 8.42 -16.71 -17.00
CA THR A 106 7.71 -17.60 -17.93
C THR A 106 6.37 -17.04 -18.42
N MET A 107 5.72 -16.18 -17.63
CA MET A 107 4.39 -15.65 -17.92
C MET A 107 4.43 -14.39 -18.80
N ILE A 108 5.40 -13.52 -18.55
CA ILE A 108 5.51 -12.21 -19.20
C ILE A 108 5.49 -12.30 -20.74
N PRO A 109 6.27 -13.19 -21.40
CA PRO A 109 6.24 -13.29 -22.87
C PRO A 109 4.87 -13.69 -23.42
N LYS A 110 4.12 -14.54 -22.70
CA LYS A 110 2.78 -14.98 -23.10
C LYS A 110 1.79 -13.82 -23.06
N GLU A 111 1.81 -13.03 -21.99
CA GLU A 111 0.91 -11.88 -21.85
C GLU A 111 1.28 -10.74 -22.82
N GLN A 112 2.58 -10.50 -23.05
CA GLN A 112 3.04 -9.58 -24.09
C GLN A 112 2.52 -9.98 -25.48
N ALA A 113 2.60 -11.26 -25.84
CA ALA A 113 2.11 -11.77 -27.12
C ALA A 113 0.58 -11.64 -27.24
N LYS A 114 -0.15 -11.95 -26.17
CA LYS A 114 -1.61 -11.79 -26.09
C LYS A 114 -2.05 -10.34 -26.27
N ILE A 115 -1.45 -9.40 -25.54
CA ILE A 115 -1.76 -7.96 -25.65
C ILE A 115 -1.38 -7.43 -27.04
N LYS A 116 -0.24 -7.87 -27.60
CA LYS A 116 0.15 -7.51 -28.96
C LYS A 116 -0.90 -7.96 -29.99
N SER A 117 -1.34 -9.22 -29.90
CA SER A 117 -2.40 -9.76 -30.78
C SER A 117 -3.72 -9.00 -30.62
N PHE A 118 -4.16 -8.76 -29.38
CA PHE A 118 -5.37 -7.99 -29.10
C PHE A 118 -5.30 -6.58 -29.69
N ARG A 119 -4.17 -5.86 -29.53
CA ARG A 119 -4.00 -4.51 -30.09
C ARG A 119 -3.86 -4.49 -31.61
N GLN A 120 -3.35 -5.56 -32.24
CA GLN A 120 -3.33 -5.68 -33.70
C GLN A 120 -4.75 -5.77 -34.27
N GLN A 121 -5.65 -6.48 -33.58
CA GLN A 121 -7.05 -6.65 -34.03
C GLN A 121 -7.95 -5.47 -33.63
N HIS A 122 -7.77 -4.93 -32.41
CA HIS A 122 -8.71 -4.00 -31.80
C HIS A 122 -8.12 -2.65 -31.41
N GLY A 123 -6.88 -2.33 -31.77
CA GLY A 123 -6.19 -1.10 -31.34
C GLY A 123 -6.91 0.22 -31.66
N ASN A 124 -7.77 0.24 -32.69
CA ASN A 124 -8.57 1.40 -33.09
C ASN A 124 -10.06 1.29 -32.68
N THR A 125 -10.44 0.29 -31.89
CA THR A 125 -11.82 0.09 -31.46
C THR A 125 -12.20 1.14 -30.42
N ALA A 126 -13.29 1.87 -30.62
CA ALA A 126 -13.79 2.85 -29.66
C ALA A 126 -14.39 2.15 -28.42
N ILE A 127 -13.99 2.56 -27.21
CA ILE A 127 -14.43 1.96 -25.93
C ILE A 127 -15.28 2.92 -25.06
N GLY A 128 -15.54 4.13 -25.57
CA GLY A 128 -16.28 5.19 -24.91
C GLY A 128 -16.15 6.52 -25.67
N GLN A 129 -16.91 7.52 -25.24
CA GLN A 129 -16.82 8.90 -25.72
C GLN A 129 -16.21 9.78 -24.63
N ILE A 130 -15.59 10.90 -25.01
CA ILE A 130 -15.10 11.92 -24.08
C ILE A 130 -16.02 13.13 -24.21
N THR A 131 -16.66 13.54 -23.12
CA THR A 131 -17.55 14.71 -23.08
C THR A 131 -16.94 15.85 -22.27
N VAL A 132 -17.47 17.07 -22.43
CA VAL A 132 -17.04 18.26 -21.66
C VAL A 132 -17.15 18.01 -20.16
N ASP A 133 -18.25 17.41 -19.70
CA ASP A 133 -18.46 17.10 -18.27
C ASP A 133 -17.47 16.07 -17.72
N MET A 134 -17.01 15.12 -18.54
CA MET A 134 -15.99 14.17 -18.11
C MET A 134 -14.64 14.87 -17.88
N VAL A 135 -14.30 15.87 -18.71
CA VAL A 135 -13.05 16.64 -18.56
C VAL A 135 -13.09 17.51 -17.31
N TYR A 136 -14.18 18.25 -17.06
CA TYR A 136 -14.36 19.03 -15.82
C TYR A 136 -14.51 18.14 -14.58
N GLY A 137 -15.20 17.01 -14.73
CA GLY A 137 -15.54 16.08 -13.66
C GLY A 137 -14.42 15.12 -13.27
N GLY A 138 -13.17 15.39 -13.66
CA GLY A 138 -12.01 14.58 -13.27
C GLY A 138 -12.03 13.18 -13.86
N MET A 139 -12.31 13.06 -15.16
CA MET A 139 -12.38 11.78 -15.90
C MET A 139 -13.48 10.82 -15.43
N ARG A 140 -14.51 11.32 -14.73
CA ARG A 140 -15.64 10.49 -14.26
C ARG A 140 -16.27 9.72 -15.42
N GLY A 141 -16.24 8.39 -15.35
CA GLY A 141 -16.82 7.51 -16.37
C GLY A 141 -15.93 7.27 -17.60
N MET A 142 -14.73 7.86 -17.68
CA MET A 142 -13.77 7.60 -18.75
C MET A 142 -12.95 6.34 -18.46
N LYS A 143 -12.88 5.43 -19.44
CA LYS A 143 -11.94 4.30 -19.41
C LYS A 143 -10.57 4.80 -19.87
N GLY A 144 -9.71 5.19 -18.93
CA GLY A 144 -8.47 5.93 -19.20
C GLY A 144 -7.15 5.17 -19.04
N LEU A 145 -7.14 4.03 -18.35
CA LEU A 145 -5.92 3.27 -18.06
C LEU A 145 -6.18 1.75 -18.05
N ILE A 146 -5.09 0.99 -18.16
CA ILE A 146 -5.08 -0.47 -17.97
C ILE A 146 -4.49 -0.79 -16.60
N TYR A 147 -5.21 -1.62 -15.85
CA TYR A 147 -4.83 -2.07 -14.52
C TYR A 147 -5.32 -3.51 -14.35
N GLU A 148 -4.41 -4.44 -14.12
CA GLU A 148 -4.60 -5.88 -14.39
C GLU A 148 -4.87 -6.71 -13.13
N THR A 149 -4.51 -6.19 -11.96
CA THR A 149 -4.45 -6.95 -10.71
C THR A 149 -5.82 -7.13 -10.07
N SER A 150 -6.71 -6.16 -10.22
CA SER A 150 -8.07 -6.23 -9.69
C SER A 150 -9.09 -5.49 -10.55
N VAL A 151 -10.33 -5.99 -10.53
CA VAL A 151 -11.48 -5.43 -11.28
C VAL A 151 -12.72 -5.50 -10.40
N LEU A 152 -13.49 -4.41 -10.35
CA LEU A 152 -14.75 -4.36 -9.62
C LEU A 152 -15.87 -5.02 -10.42
N ASP A 153 -16.39 -6.14 -9.91
CA ASP A 153 -17.64 -6.72 -10.36
C ASP A 153 -18.81 -5.92 -9.74
N PRO A 154 -19.72 -5.31 -10.52
CA PRO A 154 -20.82 -4.50 -9.98
C PRO A 154 -21.76 -5.29 -9.08
N ASP A 155 -21.85 -6.60 -9.32
CA ASP A 155 -22.65 -7.50 -8.54
C ASP A 155 -21.77 -8.09 -7.42
N GLU A 156 -20.70 -8.83 -7.72
CA GLU A 156 -19.93 -9.58 -6.69
C GLU A 156 -18.86 -8.78 -5.92
N GLY A 157 -18.62 -7.53 -6.28
CA GLY A 157 -17.62 -6.67 -5.66
C GLY A 157 -16.19 -6.88 -6.20
N ILE A 158 -15.19 -6.40 -5.46
CA ILE A 158 -13.82 -6.40 -5.95
C ILE A 158 -13.31 -7.84 -6.14
N ARG A 159 -12.67 -8.10 -7.29
CA ARG A 159 -12.02 -9.37 -7.61
C ARG A 159 -10.52 -9.18 -7.76
N PHE A 160 -9.75 -10.04 -7.11
CA PHE A 160 -8.29 -10.12 -7.24
C PHE A 160 -7.95 -11.18 -8.29
N ARG A 161 -7.49 -10.74 -9.47
CA ARG A 161 -7.25 -11.63 -10.63
C ARG A 161 -8.42 -12.57 -10.93
N GLY A 162 -9.65 -12.07 -10.80
CA GLY A 162 -10.89 -12.82 -11.05
C GLY A 162 -11.49 -13.51 -9.82
N TYR A 163 -10.72 -13.70 -8.74
CA TYR A 163 -11.21 -14.31 -7.50
C TYR A 163 -11.87 -13.27 -6.59
N SER A 164 -13.10 -13.54 -6.16
CA SER A 164 -13.79 -12.73 -5.15
C SER A 164 -13.15 -12.86 -3.75
N ILE A 165 -13.49 -11.97 -2.83
CA ILE A 165 -13.01 -12.04 -1.43
C ILE A 165 -13.33 -13.39 -0.77
N PRO A 166 -14.57 -13.94 -0.85
CA PRO A 166 -14.87 -15.25 -0.26
C PRO A 166 -14.06 -16.39 -0.89
N GLU A 167 -13.81 -16.33 -2.21
CA GLU A 167 -12.95 -17.31 -2.87
C GLU A 167 -11.50 -17.20 -2.39
N CYS A 168 -10.99 -15.98 -2.18
CA CYS A 168 -9.66 -15.74 -1.62
C CYS A 168 -9.55 -16.28 -0.20
N GLN A 169 -10.51 -15.99 0.69
CA GLN A 169 -10.53 -16.53 2.05
C GLN A 169 -10.51 -18.07 2.05
N LYS A 170 -11.21 -18.70 1.11
CA LYS A 170 -11.24 -20.16 0.99
C LYS A 170 -9.95 -20.75 0.44
N LYS A 171 -9.37 -20.15 -0.59
CA LYS A 171 -8.30 -20.74 -1.41
C LYS A 171 -6.89 -20.32 -1.02
N LEU A 172 -6.70 -19.12 -0.46
CA LEU A 172 -5.38 -18.64 -0.12
C LEU A 172 -4.82 -19.39 1.10
N PRO A 173 -3.48 -19.64 1.11
CA PRO A 173 -2.77 -20.14 2.28
C PRO A 173 -3.02 -19.32 3.53
N LYS A 174 -3.00 -19.99 4.67
CA LYS A 174 -3.22 -19.40 6.01
C LYS A 174 -1.99 -19.66 6.87
N ALA A 175 -1.87 -18.93 7.97
CA ALA A 175 -0.86 -19.26 8.98
C ALA A 175 -1.19 -20.61 9.63
N ALA A 176 -0.18 -21.29 10.17
CA ALA A 176 -0.40 -22.50 10.97
C ALA A 176 -1.31 -22.17 12.17
N GLY A 177 -2.48 -22.82 12.25
CA GLY A 177 -3.49 -22.56 13.27
C GLY A 177 -4.30 -21.27 13.08
N GLY A 178 -4.11 -20.53 11.99
CA GLY A 178 -4.92 -19.36 11.62
C GLY A 178 -6.07 -19.69 10.67
N GLU A 179 -7.07 -18.83 10.64
CA GLU A 179 -8.24 -18.88 9.76
C GLU A 179 -8.21 -17.83 8.65
N GLU A 180 -7.44 -16.74 8.81
CA GLU A 180 -7.41 -15.63 7.85
C GLU A 180 -6.32 -15.78 6.77
N PRO A 181 -6.58 -15.32 5.54
CA PRO A 181 -5.65 -15.47 4.42
C PRO A 181 -4.36 -14.65 4.63
N LEU A 182 -3.22 -15.24 4.28
CA LEU A 182 -1.93 -14.55 4.33
C LEU A 182 -1.80 -13.51 3.20
N PRO A 183 -1.35 -12.28 3.49
CA PRO A 183 -1.08 -11.27 2.47
C PRO A 183 0.00 -11.68 1.46
N GLU A 184 0.94 -12.54 1.84
CA GLU A 184 1.90 -13.19 0.95
C GLU A 184 1.18 -13.95 -0.17
N GLY A 185 0.16 -14.73 0.21
CA GLY A 185 -0.62 -15.51 -0.72
C GLY A 185 -1.38 -14.62 -1.70
N LEU A 186 -1.94 -13.52 -1.21
CA LEU A 186 -2.59 -12.50 -2.02
C LEU A 186 -1.59 -11.84 -2.99
N PHE A 187 -0.42 -11.42 -2.53
CA PHE A 187 0.57 -10.78 -3.41
C PHE A 187 0.99 -11.72 -4.54
N TRP A 188 1.24 -13.00 -4.23
CA TRP A 188 1.48 -14.02 -5.24
C TRP A 188 0.36 -14.09 -6.27
N LEU A 189 -0.90 -14.13 -5.81
CA LEU A 189 -2.07 -14.12 -6.68
C LEU A 189 -2.09 -12.86 -7.55
N LEU A 190 -1.88 -11.66 -7.00
CA LEU A 190 -1.89 -10.42 -7.80
C LEU A 190 -0.78 -10.40 -8.86
N VAL A 191 0.39 -10.93 -8.53
CA VAL A 191 1.55 -10.96 -9.42
C VAL A 191 1.41 -12.03 -10.51
N THR A 192 0.85 -13.20 -10.20
CA THR A 192 0.84 -14.35 -11.14
C THR A 192 -0.53 -14.64 -11.74
N GLY A 193 -1.62 -14.25 -11.08
CA GLY A 193 -2.97 -14.72 -11.41
C GLY A 193 -3.27 -16.14 -10.92
N GLU A 194 -2.34 -16.79 -10.23
CA GLU A 194 -2.46 -18.17 -9.75
C GLU A 194 -2.52 -18.21 -8.21
N ILE A 195 -3.29 -19.14 -7.65
CA ILE A 195 -3.34 -19.36 -6.21
C ILE A 195 -2.05 -20.10 -5.79
N PRO A 196 -1.24 -19.54 -4.86
CA PRO A 196 -0.01 -20.19 -4.43
C PRO A 196 -0.28 -21.44 -3.58
N THR A 197 0.69 -22.34 -3.57
CA THR A 197 0.77 -23.40 -2.55
C THR A 197 1.20 -22.84 -1.19
N GLN A 198 1.05 -23.63 -0.12
CA GLN A 198 1.52 -23.24 1.20
C GLN A 198 3.03 -22.99 1.22
N GLU A 199 3.81 -23.82 0.51
CA GLU A 199 5.27 -23.71 0.42
C GLU A 199 5.69 -22.42 -0.30
N GLN A 200 4.97 -22.01 -1.34
CA GLN A 200 5.22 -20.75 -2.05
C GLN A 200 4.92 -19.54 -1.16
N ALA A 201 3.82 -19.56 -0.41
CA ALA A 201 3.52 -18.51 0.57
C ALA A 201 4.59 -18.44 1.67
N THR A 202 5.01 -19.59 2.24
CA THR A 202 6.09 -19.65 3.24
C THR A 202 7.44 -19.18 2.68
N TRP A 203 7.75 -19.52 1.43
CA TRP A 203 8.95 -19.00 0.76
C TRP A 203 8.92 -17.48 0.68
N LEU A 204 7.76 -16.91 0.32
CA LEU A 204 7.59 -15.46 0.21
C LEU A 204 7.69 -14.76 1.57
N SER A 205 7.12 -15.32 2.65
CA SER A 205 7.29 -14.81 4.01
C SER A 205 8.78 -14.72 4.39
N ARG A 206 9.55 -15.77 4.08
CA ARG A 206 11.00 -15.80 4.35
C ARG A 206 11.76 -14.78 3.50
N GLU A 207 11.39 -14.59 2.24
CA GLU A 207 12.01 -13.58 1.38
C GLU A 207 11.77 -12.16 1.92
N TRP A 208 10.54 -11.85 2.33
CA TRP A 208 10.26 -10.53 2.91
C TRP A 208 10.98 -10.34 4.26
N ALA A 209 11.05 -11.36 5.11
CA ALA A 209 11.81 -11.25 6.35
C ALA A 209 13.31 -10.93 6.10
N LYS A 210 13.94 -11.56 5.09
CA LYS A 210 15.35 -11.29 4.72
C LYS A 210 15.58 -9.88 4.18
N ARG A 211 14.58 -9.28 3.53
CA ARG A 211 14.70 -8.00 2.82
C ARG A 211 14.31 -6.78 3.67
N ALA A 212 13.85 -7.00 4.91
CA ALA A 212 13.22 -5.99 5.76
C ALA A 212 14.18 -4.97 6.41
N ALA A 213 15.49 -5.07 6.18
CA ALA A 213 16.49 -4.19 6.77
C ALA A 213 16.32 -2.73 6.32
N LEU A 214 16.40 -1.79 7.27
CA LEU A 214 16.40 -0.35 6.99
C LEU A 214 17.83 0.21 7.08
N PRO A 215 18.24 1.08 6.15
CA PRO A 215 19.51 1.78 6.26
C PRO A 215 19.45 2.81 7.40
N SER A 216 20.61 3.07 8.02
CA SER A 216 20.70 3.89 9.24
C SER A 216 20.14 5.30 9.07
N HIS A 217 20.33 5.94 7.90
CA HIS A 217 19.83 7.28 7.66
C HIS A 217 18.30 7.36 7.69
N VAL A 218 17.59 6.32 7.26
CA VAL A 218 16.12 6.26 7.34
C VAL A 218 15.67 6.08 8.78
N VAL A 219 16.37 5.24 9.55
CA VAL A 219 16.10 5.05 10.99
C VAL A 219 16.28 6.36 11.73
N THR A 220 17.41 7.04 11.54
CA THR A 220 17.70 8.36 12.15
C THR A 220 16.70 9.42 11.73
N MET A 221 16.30 9.46 10.46
CA MET A 221 15.30 10.42 9.99
C MET A 221 13.94 10.21 10.69
N LEU A 222 13.50 8.95 10.84
CA LEU A 222 12.26 8.61 11.53
C LEU A 222 12.28 8.97 13.01
N ASP A 223 13.43 8.79 13.68
CA ASP A 223 13.60 9.14 15.10
C ASP A 223 13.60 10.65 15.35
N ASN A 224 14.01 11.43 14.37
CA ASN A 224 14.11 12.88 14.47
C ASN A 224 12.85 13.63 14.00
N PHE A 225 11.83 12.93 13.49
CA PHE A 225 10.58 13.60 13.13
C PHE A 225 9.86 14.13 14.38
N PRO A 226 9.36 15.38 14.34
CA PRO A 226 8.59 15.90 15.45
C PRO A 226 7.22 15.22 15.53
N THR A 227 6.68 15.10 16.74
CA THR A 227 5.42 14.38 16.99
C THR A 227 4.18 15.03 16.36
N ASN A 228 4.28 16.30 15.95
CA ASN A 228 3.22 17.01 15.23
C ASN A 228 3.21 16.72 13.71
N LEU A 229 4.24 16.08 13.17
CA LEU A 229 4.26 15.67 11.76
C LEU A 229 3.35 14.47 11.55
N HIS A 230 2.35 14.62 10.68
CA HIS A 230 1.35 13.59 10.42
C HIS A 230 2.00 12.24 10.03
N PRO A 231 1.52 11.09 10.54
CA PRO A 231 2.12 9.78 10.29
C PRO A 231 2.23 9.41 8.80
N MET A 232 1.25 9.80 7.97
CA MET A 232 1.35 9.62 6.50
C MET A 232 2.49 10.45 5.87
N SER A 233 2.77 11.64 6.40
CA SER A 233 3.89 12.47 5.92
C SER A 233 5.23 11.85 6.32
N GLN A 234 5.32 11.30 7.54
CA GLN A 234 6.51 10.54 7.97
C GLN A 234 6.74 9.31 7.09
N LEU A 235 5.67 8.56 6.77
CA LEU A 235 5.72 7.39 5.89
C LEU A 235 6.23 7.78 4.50
N SER A 236 5.62 8.78 3.86
CA SER A 236 6.00 9.22 2.52
C SER A 236 7.45 9.72 2.46
N ALA A 237 7.89 10.51 3.45
CA ALA A 237 9.26 10.98 3.53
C ALA A 237 10.26 9.83 3.71
N ALA A 238 9.98 8.87 4.61
CA ALA A 238 10.80 7.69 4.84
C ALA A 238 10.91 6.81 3.60
N VAL A 239 9.80 6.55 2.90
CA VAL A 239 9.80 5.80 1.64
C VAL A 239 10.61 6.55 0.57
N THR A 240 10.49 7.87 0.48
CA THR A 240 11.29 8.67 -0.45
C THR A 240 12.79 8.54 -0.14
N ALA A 241 13.20 8.59 1.13
CA ALA A 241 14.60 8.40 1.52
C ALA A 241 15.12 6.97 1.26
N LEU A 242 14.24 5.96 1.25
CA LEU A 242 14.57 4.59 0.88
C LEU A 242 14.91 4.40 -0.61
N ASN A 243 14.59 5.36 -1.50
CA ASN A 243 15.01 5.29 -2.91
C ASN A 243 16.54 5.24 -3.08
N SER A 244 17.31 5.67 -2.07
CA SER A 244 18.77 5.47 -2.01
C SER A 244 19.21 4.01 -2.22
N GLU A 245 18.33 3.06 -1.91
CA GLU A 245 18.54 1.62 -2.06
C GLU A 245 18.01 1.07 -3.39
N SER A 246 17.45 1.91 -4.27
CA SER A 246 16.78 1.46 -5.50
C SER A 246 17.76 0.82 -6.49
N LYS A 247 17.53 -0.46 -6.77
CA LYS A 247 18.24 -1.23 -7.78
C LYS A 247 17.81 -0.80 -9.18
N PHE A 248 16.53 -0.45 -9.39
CA PHE A 248 16.05 0.01 -10.69
C PHE A 248 16.66 1.36 -11.07
N ALA A 249 16.68 2.34 -10.16
CA ALA A 249 17.26 3.66 -10.44
C ALA A 249 18.73 3.55 -10.85
N ARG A 250 19.53 2.76 -10.11
CA ARG A 250 20.94 2.50 -10.42
C ARG A 250 21.10 1.77 -11.77
N ALA A 251 20.38 0.67 -11.98
CA ALA A 251 20.49 -0.12 -13.19
C ALA A 251 20.04 0.66 -14.44
N TYR A 252 19.01 1.51 -14.32
CA TYR A 252 18.58 2.40 -15.40
C TYR A 252 19.68 3.40 -15.78
N ALA A 253 20.35 4.01 -14.80
CA ALA A 253 21.48 4.91 -15.04
C ALA A 253 22.68 4.20 -15.71
N GLU A 254 22.89 2.92 -15.41
CA GLU A 254 23.91 2.06 -16.03
C GLU A 254 23.52 1.57 -17.45
N GLY A 255 22.28 1.82 -17.91
CA GLY A 255 21.84 1.54 -19.28
C GLY A 255 21.27 0.14 -19.51
N ILE A 256 20.48 -0.40 -18.58
CA ILE A 256 19.77 -1.68 -18.80
C ILE A 256 18.79 -1.64 -19.98
N HIS A 257 18.60 -2.80 -20.63
CA HIS A 257 17.65 -2.92 -21.73
C HIS A 257 16.19 -2.87 -21.25
N ARG A 258 15.30 -2.21 -22.01
CA ARG A 258 13.87 -2.02 -21.68
C ARG A 258 13.14 -3.30 -21.31
N ALA A 259 13.41 -4.41 -22.00
CA ALA A 259 12.78 -5.70 -21.73
C ALA A 259 13.11 -6.27 -20.34
N LYS A 260 14.14 -5.73 -19.67
CA LYS A 260 14.63 -6.16 -18.36
C LYS A 260 14.24 -5.21 -17.23
N TYR A 261 13.55 -4.09 -17.51
CA TYR A 261 13.13 -3.13 -16.47
C TYR A 261 12.33 -3.79 -15.35
N TRP A 262 11.42 -4.70 -15.70
CA TRP A 262 10.58 -5.39 -14.72
C TRP A 262 11.38 -6.21 -13.71
N GLU A 263 12.57 -6.71 -14.06
CA GLU A 263 13.37 -7.56 -13.18
C GLU A 263 13.90 -6.78 -11.98
N PHE A 264 14.26 -5.50 -12.18
CA PHE A 264 14.75 -4.62 -11.12
C PHE A 264 13.61 -3.93 -10.38
N VAL A 265 12.51 -3.60 -11.08
CA VAL A 265 11.28 -3.12 -10.44
C VAL A 265 10.68 -4.19 -9.53
N TYR A 266 10.78 -5.47 -9.89
CA TYR A 266 10.42 -6.60 -9.02
C TYR A 266 11.26 -6.63 -7.74
N GLU A 267 12.59 -6.49 -7.85
CA GLU A 267 13.45 -6.46 -6.67
C GLU A 267 13.13 -5.29 -5.74
N ASP A 268 12.97 -4.09 -6.29
CA ASP A 268 12.63 -2.89 -5.50
C ASP A 268 11.23 -2.99 -4.88
N ALA A 269 10.26 -3.59 -5.58
CA ALA A 269 8.93 -3.85 -5.03
C ALA A 269 8.97 -4.85 -3.87
N MET A 270 9.70 -5.96 -4.02
CA MET A 270 9.89 -6.97 -2.96
C MET A 270 10.58 -6.37 -1.73
N ASP A 271 11.63 -5.57 -1.96
CA ASP A 271 12.38 -4.92 -0.88
C ASP A 271 11.54 -3.84 -0.20
N LEU A 272 10.75 -3.05 -0.93
CA LEU A 272 9.85 -2.06 -0.35
C LEU A 272 8.76 -2.70 0.50
N ILE A 273 8.08 -3.74 0.00
CA ILE A 273 7.05 -4.48 0.77
C ILE A 273 7.62 -5.03 2.07
N ALA A 274 8.83 -5.60 2.01
CA ALA A 274 9.54 -6.09 3.18
C ALA A 274 9.85 -5.00 4.22
N LYS A 275 10.28 -3.81 3.76
CA LYS A 275 10.69 -2.68 4.61
C LYS A 275 9.52 -1.87 5.17
N LEU A 276 8.34 -1.93 4.54
CA LEU A 276 7.18 -1.11 4.90
C LEU A 276 6.69 -1.32 6.35
N PRO A 277 6.53 -2.57 6.85
CA PRO A 277 6.19 -2.79 8.26
C PRO A 277 7.20 -2.19 9.24
N CYS A 278 8.50 -2.23 8.93
CA CYS A 278 9.54 -1.66 9.79
C CYS A 278 9.39 -0.13 9.89
N VAL A 279 9.21 0.54 8.74
CA VAL A 279 8.98 2.00 8.68
C VAL A 279 7.70 2.36 9.42
N ALA A 280 6.59 1.69 9.09
CA ALA A 280 5.29 1.95 9.68
C ALA A 280 5.31 1.73 11.21
N ALA A 281 5.84 0.60 11.68
CA ALA A 281 5.93 0.33 13.11
C ALA A 281 6.83 1.33 13.84
N LYS A 282 7.92 1.79 13.22
CA LYS A 282 8.78 2.82 13.82
C LYS A 282 8.04 4.16 13.96
N ILE A 283 7.25 4.56 12.95
CA ILE A 283 6.36 5.74 13.05
C ILE A 283 5.37 5.55 14.21
N TYR A 284 4.72 4.40 14.29
CA TYR A 284 3.75 4.10 15.35
C TYR A 284 4.37 4.19 16.75
N ARG A 285 5.52 3.56 16.94
CA ARG A 285 6.24 3.54 18.23
C ARG A 285 6.74 4.93 18.62
N ASN A 286 7.30 5.68 17.67
CA ASN A 286 7.79 7.03 17.90
C ASN A 286 6.66 7.98 18.32
N LEU A 287 5.50 7.88 17.67
CA LEU A 287 4.36 8.76 17.97
C LEU A 287 3.58 8.35 19.22
N TYR A 288 3.41 7.04 19.47
CA TYR A 288 2.39 6.55 20.41
C TYR A 288 2.92 5.60 21.47
N ARG A 289 4.21 5.26 21.44
CA ARG A 289 4.88 4.37 22.41
C ARG A 289 6.27 4.90 22.79
N GLU A 290 6.38 6.22 22.90
CA GLU A 290 7.56 6.92 23.46
C GLU A 290 8.89 6.60 22.75
N GLY A 291 8.85 6.25 21.46
CA GLY A 291 10.07 5.91 20.72
C GLY A 291 10.69 4.56 21.11
N SER A 292 9.91 3.68 21.73
CA SER A 292 10.37 2.31 22.02
C SER A 292 10.78 1.56 20.75
N GLY A 293 11.84 0.75 20.85
CA GLY A 293 12.34 -0.01 19.71
C GLY A 293 11.30 -0.97 19.12
N ILE A 294 11.35 -1.20 17.81
CA ILE A 294 10.45 -2.12 17.10
C ILE A 294 10.84 -3.61 17.25
N GLY A 295 11.97 -3.91 17.89
CA GLY A 295 12.49 -5.28 18.01
C GLY A 295 13.17 -5.77 16.73
N ALA A 296 13.38 -7.08 16.64
CA ALA A 296 13.98 -7.74 15.49
C ALA A 296 12.91 -8.49 14.67
N ILE A 297 13.15 -8.61 13.36
CA ILE A 297 12.36 -9.48 12.50
C ILE A 297 12.66 -10.93 12.84
N ASP A 298 11.62 -11.74 13.02
CA ASP A 298 11.73 -13.19 13.13
C ASP A 298 11.53 -13.82 11.74
N PRO A 299 12.54 -14.49 11.16
CA PRO A 299 12.45 -15.09 9.83
C PRO A 299 11.50 -16.30 9.74
N ASN A 300 10.98 -16.79 10.87
CA ASN A 300 10.03 -17.89 10.92
C ASN A 300 8.57 -17.42 10.97
N LEU A 301 8.32 -16.12 11.14
CA LEU A 301 6.98 -15.55 11.18
C LEU A 301 6.58 -14.98 9.81
N ASP A 302 5.28 -14.99 9.53
CA ASP A 302 4.71 -14.30 8.38
C ASP A 302 4.77 -12.77 8.54
N TRP A 303 4.53 -12.07 7.44
CA TRP A 303 4.66 -10.63 7.31
C TRP A 303 3.77 -9.86 8.29
N SER A 304 2.50 -10.28 8.41
CA SER A 304 1.55 -9.63 9.31
C SER A 304 1.92 -9.83 10.78
N HIS A 305 2.36 -11.04 11.15
CA HIS A 305 2.79 -11.32 12.52
C HIS A 305 4.07 -10.55 12.89
N ASN A 306 5.07 -10.49 12.01
CA ASN A 306 6.21 -9.60 12.21
C ASN A 306 5.76 -8.13 12.39
N PHE A 307 4.80 -7.67 11.57
CA PHE A 307 4.30 -6.30 11.68
C PHE A 307 3.62 -6.01 13.02
N THR A 308 2.72 -6.88 13.48
CA THR A 308 2.04 -6.69 14.79
C THR A 308 3.02 -6.77 15.96
N ASN A 309 4.02 -7.66 15.90
CA ASN A 309 5.08 -7.73 16.91
C ASN A 309 5.85 -6.41 16.98
N MET A 310 6.23 -5.86 15.82
CA MET A 310 6.89 -4.56 15.74
C MET A 310 6.01 -3.41 16.25
N LEU A 311 4.70 -3.45 16.00
CA LEU A 311 3.74 -2.49 16.55
C LEU A 311 3.54 -2.63 18.08
N GLY A 312 3.84 -3.80 18.64
CA GLY A 312 3.73 -4.10 20.07
C GLY A 312 2.44 -4.80 20.48
N TYR A 313 1.78 -5.46 19.54
CA TYR A 313 0.57 -6.24 19.78
C TYR A 313 0.90 -7.72 19.73
N THR A 314 0.56 -8.43 20.80
CA THR A 314 0.82 -9.88 20.96
C THR A 314 -0.45 -10.71 20.97
N ASP A 315 -1.63 -10.10 20.87
CA ASP A 315 -2.92 -10.80 20.81
C ASP A 315 -3.01 -11.60 19.50
N PRO A 316 -3.14 -12.95 19.55
CA PRO A 316 -3.27 -13.78 18.36
C PRO A 316 -4.41 -13.35 17.42
N GLN A 317 -5.50 -12.82 17.97
CA GLN A 317 -6.64 -12.38 17.18
C GLN A 317 -6.38 -11.02 16.51
N PHE A 318 -5.55 -10.15 17.09
CA PHE A 318 -5.11 -8.96 16.38
C PHE A 318 -4.17 -9.30 15.22
N ILE A 319 -3.36 -10.36 15.35
CA ILE A 319 -2.54 -10.88 14.25
C ILE A 319 -3.43 -11.38 13.10
N GLU A 320 -4.46 -12.16 13.41
CA GLU A 320 -5.46 -12.59 12.42
C GLU A 320 -6.19 -11.41 11.76
N LEU A 321 -6.61 -10.42 12.56
CA LEU A 321 -7.21 -9.19 12.03
C LEU A 321 -6.26 -8.49 11.06
N MET A 322 -4.97 -8.40 11.39
CA MET A 322 -3.98 -7.74 10.54
C MET A 322 -3.77 -8.50 9.23
N ARG A 323 -3.75 -9.84 9.25
CA ARG A 323 -3.70 -10.68 8.04
C ARG A 323 -4.89 -10.41 7.11
N LEU A 324 -6.10 -10.41 7.67
CA LEU A 324 -7.32 -10.11 6.93
C LEU A 324 -7.31 -8.66 6.40
N TYR A 325 -7.02 -7.68 7.26
CA TYR A 325 -7.01 -6.25 6.92
C TYR A 325 -6.06 -5.96 5.76
N LEU A 326 -4.82 -6.45 5.85
CA LEU A 326 -3.79 -6.24 4.83
C LEU A 326 -4.11 -6.95 3.52
N THR A 327 -4.84 -8.06 3.57
CA THR A 327 -5.31 -8.78 2.36
C THR A 327 -6.43 -8.02 1.64
N ILE A 328 -7.46 -7.55 2.35
CA ILE A 328 -8.67 -7.00 1.71
C ILE A 328 -8.56 -5.54 1.26
N HIS A 329 -7.60 -4.77 1.80
CA HIS A 329 -7.32 -3.39 1.37
C HIS A 329 -6.24 -3.30 0.29
N SER A 330 -5.68 -4.46 -0.09
CA SER A 330 -4.47 -4.58 -0.91
C SER A 330 -4.58 -3.91 -2.26
N ASP A 331 -5.75 -3.96 -2.89
CA ASP A 331 -5.97 -3.42 -4.22
C ASP A 331 -7.45 -3.10 -4.46
N HIS A 332 -7.74 -2.13 -5.33
CA HIS A 332 -9.11 -1.81 -5.74
C HIS A 332 -9.12 -1.01 -7.06
N GLU A 333 -8.79 -1.70 -8.15
CA GLU A 333 -8.59 -1.12 -9.49
C GLU A 333 -7.50 -0.02 -9.53
N GLY A 334 -7.30 0.56 -10.71
CA GLY A 334 -6.31 1.61 -10.93
C GLY A 334 -6.84 3.04 -10.85
N GLY A 335 -8.17 3.24 -10.81
CA GLY A 335 -8.78 4.58 -10.91
C GLY A 335 -8.79 5.38 -9.60
N ASN A 336 -8.50 4.75 -8.47
CA ASN A 336 -8.38 5.46 -7.20
C ASN A 336 -7.06 6.25 -7.14
N VAL A 337 -7.04 7.36 -6.41
CA VAL A 337 -5.94 8.35 -6.46
C VAL A 337 -4.59 7.75 -6.13
N SER A 338 -4.49 6.85 -5.15
CA SER A 338 -3.20 6.24 -4.77
C SER A 338 -2.68 5.27 -5.84
N ALA A 339 -3.53 4.39 -6.37
CA ALA A 339 -3.15 3.48 -7.45
C ALA A 339 -2.78 4.23 -8.74
N HIS A 340 -3.60 5.21 -9.13
CA HIS A 340 -3.33 6.04 -10.32
C HIS A 340 -2.04 6.84 -10.16
N THR A 341 -1.80 7.44 -8.98
CA THR A 341 -0.56 8.20 -8.75
C THR A 341 0.69 7.32 -8.85
N SER A 342 0.66 6.11 -8.26
CA SER A 342 1.75 5.14 -8.42
C SER A 342 1.99 4.80 -9.89
N HIS A 343 0.91 4.52 -10.64
CA HIS A 343 0.99 4.23 -12.06
C HIS A 343 1.56 5.40 -12.87
N LEU A 344 1.05 6.62 -12.65
CA LEU A 344 1.44 7.84 -13.34
C LEU A 344 2.92 8.16 -13.10
N VAL A 345 3.36 8.19 -11.84
CA VAL A 345 4.77 8.47 -11.50
C VAL A 345 5.68 7.35 -12.02
N GLY A 346 5.26 6.09 -11.87
CA GLY A 346 6.00 4.95 -12.43
C GLY A 346 6.08 4.97 -13.97
N SER A 347 5.10 5.55 -14.67
CA SER A 347 5.10 5.65 -16.14
C SER A 347 6.22 6.56 -16.68
N ALA A 348 6.71 7.48 -15.84
CA ALA A 348 7.91 8.28 -16.12
C ALA A 348 9.23 7.54 -15.82
N LEU A 349 9.16 6.24 -15.51
CA LEU A 349 10.28 5.39 -15.12
C LEU A 349 10.93 5.82 -13.78
N SER A 350 10.16 6.43 -12.89
CA SER A 350 10.54 6.50 -11.48
C SER A 350 10.47 5.10 -10.86
N ASP A 351 11.39 4.82 -9.94
CA ASP A 351 11.46 3.54 -9.23
C ASP A 351 10.26 3.32 -8.28
N PRO A 352 10.05 2.08 -7.79
CA PRO A 352 8.95 1.75 -6.89
C PRO A 352 8.85 2.58 -5.61
N TYR A 353 9.98 3.02 -5.03
CA TYR A 353 9.96 3.83 -3.81
C TYR A 353 9.35 5.20 -4.09
N LEU A 354 9.81 5.89 -5.14
CA LEU A 354 9.29 7.20 -5.50
C LEU A 354 7.82 7.14 -5.96
N ALA A 355 7.46 6.13 -6.75
CA ALA A 355 6.08 5.92 -7.17
C ALA A 355 5.13 5.68 -5.98
N PHE A 356 5.55 4.84 -5.02
CA PHE A 356 4.77 4.54 -3.83
C PHE A 356 4.70 5.73 -2.87
N ALA A 357 5.78 6.48 -2.65
CA ALA A 357 5.76 7.68 -1.82
C ALA A 357 4.77 8.73 -2.35
N ALA A 358 4.77 8.97 -3.66
CA ALA A 358 3.78 9.84 -4.30
C ALA A 358 2.35 9.31 -4.11
N ALA A 359 2.14 8.00 -4.24
CA ALA A 359 0.86 7.37 -3.97
C ALA A 359 0.39 7.56 -2.51
N MET A 360 1.31 7.55 -1.54
CA MET A 360 1.00 7.83 -0.13
C MET A 360 0.59 9.29 0.09
N ASN A 361 1.16 10.24 -0.65
CA ASN A 361 0.71 11.63 -0.61
C ASN A 361 -0.74 11.76 -1.13
N GLY A 362 -1.06 11.06 -2.22
CA GLY A 362 -2.44 10.98 -2.73
C GLY A 362 -3.39 10.28 -1.75
N LEU A 363 -2.93 9.21 -1.09
CA LEU A 363 -3.71 8.48 -0.09
C LEU A 363 -3.98 9.29 1.17
N ALA A 364 -3.07 10.18 1.56
CA ALA A 364 -3.26 11.10 2.68
C ALA A 364 -4.34 12.18 2.42
N GLY A 365 -4.79 12.33 1.17
CA GLY A 365 -5.87 13.24 0.81
C GLY A 365 -7.18 12.88 1.53
N PRO A 366 -7.89 13.85 2.13
CA PRO A 366 -9.14 13.60 2.87
C PRO A 366 -10.21 12.84 2.08
N LEU A 367 -10.31 13.11 0.78
CA LEU A 367 -11.28 12.46 -0.11
C LEU A 367 -10.92 11.02 -0.50
N HIS A 368 -9.81 10.47 0.02
CA HIS A 368 -9.36 9.12 -0.30
C HIS A 368 -9.11 8.28 0.96
N GLY A 369 -8.20 8.70 1.84
CA GLY A 369 -7.72 7.85 2.93
C GLY A 369 -8.36 8.04 4.30
N LEU A 370 -9.40 8.88 4.45
CA LEU A 370 -9.98 9.23 5.75
C LEU A 370 -11.33 8.57 6.07
N ALA A 371 -11.92 7.82 5.14
CA ALA A 371 -13.28 7.27 5.30
C ALA A 371 -13.42 6.41 6.58
N ASN A 372 -12.41 5.60 6.90
CA ASN A 372 -12.38 4.81 8.14
C ASN A 372 -12.44 5.69 9.40
N GLN A 373 -11.60 6.73 9.47
CA GLN A 373 -11.60 7.66 10.61
C GLN A 373 -12.93 8.41 10.73
N GLU A 374 -13.49 8.88 9.61
CA GLU A 374 -14.77 9.61 9.59
C GLU A 374 -15.92 8.73 10.12
N VAL A 375 -15.97 7.46 9.70
CA VAL A 375 -16.94 6.49 10.23
C VAL A 375 -16.75 6.31 11.73
N LEU A 376 -15.53 6.08 12.20
CA LEU A 376 -15.29 5.78 13.61
C LEU A 376 -15.59 6.96 14.54
N LEU A 377 -15.24 8.18 14.11
CA LEU A 377 -15.60 9.41 14.81
C LEU A 377 -17.11 9.57 14.90
N TRP A 378 -17.82 9.40 13.77
CA TRP A 378 -19.27 9.48 13.73
C TRP A 378 -19.95 8.42 14.60
N LEU A 379 -19.47 7.17 14.60
CA LEU A 379 -19.97 6.10 15.46
C LEU A 379 -19.74 6.42 16.94
N THR A 380 -18.59 6.98 17.28
CA THR A 380 -18.24 7.35 18.64
C THR A 380 -19.15 8.45 19.17
N ASP A 381 -19.42 9.47 18.35
CA ASP A 381 -20.31 10.57 18.73
C ASP A 381 -21.78 10.13 18.79
N LEU A 382 -22.21 9.27 17.85
CA LEU A 382 -23.53 8.63 17.88
C LEU A 382 -23.75 7.83 19.17
N GLN A 383 -22.77 7.01 19.58
CA GLN A 383 -22.86 6.23 20.81
C GLN A 383 -22.87 7.11 22.07
N LYS A 384 -22.12 8.23 22.07
CA LYS A 384 -22.17 9.21 23.16
C LYS A 384 -23.54 9.88 23.27
N GLU A 385 -24.17 10.21 22.13
CA GLU A 385 -25.45 10.89 22.09
C GLU A 385 -26.62 9.97 22.47
N LEU A 386 -26.66 8.76 21.91
CA LEU A 386 -27.82 7.87 22.05
C LEU A 386 -27.66 6.82 23.15
N GLY A 387 -26.45 6.61 23.65
CA GLY A 387 -26.10 5.56 24.59
C GLY A 387 -25.70 4.24 23.92
N LYS A 388 -25.24 3.28 24.72
CA LYS A 388 -24.73 1.97 24.24
C LYS A 388 -25.84 0.98 23.87
N ASP A 389 -27.02 1.14 24.46
CA ASP A 389 -28.17 0.25 24.31
C ASP A 389 -29.35 1.00 23.66
N VAL A 390 -29.10 1.65 22.52
CA VAL A 390 -30.11 2.38 21.75
C VAL A 390 -31.10 1.41 21.09
N SER A 391 -32.39 1.71 21.14
CA SER A 391 -33.42 0.92 20.44
C SER A 391 -33.37 1.14 18.93
N ASP A 392 -33.84 0.15 18.17
CA ASP A 392 -33.92 0.26 16.69
C ASP A 392 -34.75 1.46 16.24
N GLU A 393 -35.84 1.77 16.94
CA GLU A 393 -36.71 2.91 16.66
C GLU A 393 -35.97 4.24 16.82
N LYS A 394 -35.33 4.46 17.99
CA LYS A 394 -34.58 5.69 18.27
C LYS A 394 -33.39 5.87 17.31
N LEU A 395 -32.71 4.78 16.96
CA LEU A 395 -31.63 4.83 15.98
C LEU A 395 -32.15 5.15 14.58
N ARG A 396 -33.27 4.56 14.17
CA ARG A 396 -33.92 4.86 12.88
C ARG A 396 -34.34 6.33 12.79
N ASP A 397 -34.91 6.89 13.86
CA ASP A 397 -35.29 8.31 13.92
C ASP A 397 -34.06 9.22 13.78
N PHE A 398 -32.96 8.87 14.46
CA PHE A 398 -31.69 9.59 14.32
C PHE A 398 -31.18 9.59 12.88
N ILE A 399 -31.25 8.44 12.19
CA ILE A 399 -30.82 8.33 10.78
C ILE A 399 -31.72 9.18 9.87
N TRP A 400 -33.04 9.14 10.05
CA TRP A 400 -33.96 10.00 9.30
C TRP A 400 -33.67 11.49 9.53
N ASN A 401 -33.47 11.91 10.78
CA ASN A 401 -33.13 13.29 11.12
C ASN A 401 -31.81 13.72 10.47
N THR A 402 -30.80 12.85 10.48
CA THR A 402 -29.52 13.08 9.81
C THR A 402 -29.71 13.31 8.31
N LEU A 403 -30.43 12.41 7.63
CA LEU A 403 -30.67 12.50 6.19
C LEU A 403 -31.55 13.70 5.80
N ASN A 404 -32.58 14.02 6.60
CA ASN A 404 -33.45 15.17 6.36
C ASN A 404 -32.75 16.52 6.56
N SER A 405 -31.69 16.55 7.38
CA SER A 405 -30.84 17.73 7.56
C SER A 405 -29.83 17.96 6.42
N GLY A 406 -29.82 17.09 5.40
CA GLY A 406 -28.88 17.16 4.28
C GLY A 406 -27.52 16.52 4.56
N ARG A 407 -27.34 15.89 5.73
CA ARG A 407 -26.15 15.09 6.04
C ARG A 407 -26.25 13.68 5.45
N VAL A 408 -25.13 12.98 5.39
CA VAL A 408 -25.03 11.59 4.92
C VAL A 408 -24.68 10.66 6.08
N VAL A 409 -24.90 9.35 5.90
CA VAL A 409 -24.42 8.32 6.84
C VAL A 409 -23.05 7.83 6.35
N PRO A 410 -21.94 8.10 7.06
CA PRO A 410 -20.61 7.69 6.64
C PRO A 410 -20.50 6.18 6.38
N GLY A 411 -19.79 5.81 5.32
CA GLY A 411 -19.60 4.40 4.94
C GLY A 411 -20.79 3.74 4.23
N TYR A 412 -21.93 4.42 4.08
CA TYR A 412 -23.10 3.93 3.34
C TYR A 412 -23.37 4.76 2.07
N GLY A 413 -23.74 4.08 0.99
CA GLY A 413 -24.05 4.70 -0.28
C GLY A 413 -22.89 4.60 -1.28
N HIS A 414 -23.02 3.71 -2.26
CA HIS A 414 -22.00 3.53 -3.32
C HIS A 414 -22.56 3.84 -4.70
N ALA A 415 -21.74 4.44 -5.57
CA ALA A 415 -22.14 4.76 -6.94
C ALA A 415 -22.26 3.53 -7.88
N VAL A 416 -21.73 2.36 -7.47
CA VAL A 416 -21.44 1.23 -8.39
C VAL A 416 -21.88 -0.10 -7.79
N LEU A 417 -21.40 -0.46 -6.59
CA LEU A 417 -21.74 -1.71 -5.91
C LEU A 417 -23.24 -1.81 -5.62
N ARG A 418 -23.88 -2.90 -6.07
CA ARG A 418 -25.33 -3.12 -5.92
C ARG A 418 -25.74 -3.91 -4.67
N LYS A 419 -24.77 -4.56 -4.01
CA LYS A 419 -24.93 -5.24 -2.71
C LYS A 419 -23.83 -4.81 -1.74
N THR A 420 -23.93 -5.28 -0.50
CA THR A 420 -22.91 -5.09 0.53
C THR A 420 -21.53 -5.48 0.02
N ASP A 421 -20.55 -4.59 0.20
CA ASP A 421 -19.16 -4.84 -0.14
C ASP A 421 -18.69 -6.13 0.54
N PRO A 422 -18.16 -7.13 -0.19
CA PRO A 422 -17.70 -8.37 0.43
C PRO A 422 -16.57 -8.15 1.45
N ARG A 423 -15.84 -7.03 1.36
CA ARG A 423 -14.84 -6.63 2.36
C ARG A 423 -15.47 -6.12 3.67
N TYR A 424 -16.68 -5.57 3.62
CA TYR A 424 -17.47 -5.31 4.83
C TYR A 424 -17.92 -6.63 5.45
N THR A 425 -18.42 -7.55 4.62
CA THR A 425 -18.94 -8.85 5.07
C THR A 425 -17.89 -9.69 5.78
N CYS A 426 -16.67 -9.84 5.24
CA CYS A 426 -15.63 -10.63 5.90
C CYS A 426 -15.20 -10.03 7.25
N GLN A 427 -15.16 -8.70 7.37
CA GLN A 427 -14.90 -8.01 8.63
C GLN A 427 -16.03 -8.19 9.65
N ARG A 428 -17.28 -8.22 9.18
CA ARG A 428 -18.43 -8.54 10.02
C ARG A 428 -18.37 -9.98 10.53
N GLU A 429 -18.01 -10.94 9.69
CA GLU A 429 -17.84 -12.34 10.07
C GLU A 429 -16.75 -12.49 11.15
N PHE A 430 -15.60 -11.82 10.96
CA PHE A 430 -14.55 -11.74 11.96
C PHE A 430 -15.08 -11.18 13.29
N ALA A 431 -15.81 -10.06 13.25
CA ALA A 431 -16.37 -9.45 14.46
C ALA A 431 -17.37 -10.35 15.19
N LEU A 432 -18.23 -11.04 14.46
CA LEU A 432 -19.21 -11.97 15.02
C LEU A 432 -18.53 -13.14 15.75
N LYS A 433 -17.39 -13.61 15.25
CA LYS A 433 -16.60 -14.68 15.89
C LYS A 433 -15.84 -14.19 17.13
N HIS A 434 -15.18 -13.04 17.04
CA HIS A 434 -14.13 -12.67 18.00
C HIS A 434 -14.51 -11.54 18.96
N LEU A 435 -15.45 -10.66 18.59
CA LEU A 435 -15.90 -9.54 19.43
C LEU A 435 -17.41 -9.26 19.36
N PRO A 436 -18.30 -10.27 19.42
CA PRO A 436 -19.75 -10.07 19.22
C PRO A 436 -20.42 -9.22 20.31
N LYS A 437 -19.76 -9.07 21.46
CA LYS A 437 -20.26 -8.33 22.62
C LYS A 437 -19.78 -6.88 22.66
N ASP A 438 -18.87 -6.48 21.78
CA ASP A 438 -18.33 -5.12 21.76
C ASP A 438 -19.45 -4.08 21.46
N PRO A 439 -19.59 -3.01 22.27
CA PRO A 439 -20.65 -2.03 22.08
C PRO A 439 -20.60 -1.28 20.73
N LEU A 440 -19.40 -0.95 20.22
CA LEU A 440 -19.28 -0.26 18.93
C LEU A 440 -19.61 -1.20 17.78
N PHE A 441 -19.18 -2.47 17.85
CA PHE A 441 -19.59 -3.48 16.88
C PHE A 441 -21.10 -3.71 16.89
N LYS A 442 -21.75 -3.79 18.05
CA LYS A 442 -23.22 -3.90 18.13
C LYS A 442 -23.91 -2.74 17.42
N LEU A 443 -23.42 -1.51 17.61
CA LEU A 443 -23.93 -0.33 16.92
C LEU A 443 -23.76 -0.44 15.38
N VAL A 444 -22.57 -0.84 14.91
CA VAL A 444 -22.32 -1.11 13.47
C VAL A 444 -23.28 -2.18 12.93
N ALA A 445 -23.51 -3.26 13.69
CA ALA A 445 -24.42 -4.32 13.30
C ALA A 445 -25.89 -3.87 13.28
N GLN A 446 -26.29 -2.97 14.18
CA GLN A 446 -27.62 -2.39 14.22
C GLN A 446 -27.84 -1.41 13.06
N LEU A 447 -26.84 -0.60 12.73
CA LEU A 447 -26.84 0.27 11.55
C LEU A 447 -26.98 -0.53 10.25
N TYR A 448 -26.31 -1.68 10.15
CA TYR A 448 -26.45 -2.58 8.99
C TYR A 448 -27.88 -3.08 8.78
N LYS A 449 -28.63 -3.28 9.87
CA LYS A 449 -30.04 -3.68 9.84
C LYS A 449 -30.97 -2.54 9.41
N ILE A 450 -30.65 -1.29 9.80
CA ILE A 450 -31.58 -0.15 9.73
C ILE A 450 -31.31 0.73 8.51
N VAL A 451 -30.05 1.17 8.33
CA VAL A 451 -29.68 2.22 7.37
C VAL A 451 -30.04 1.87 5.92
N PRO A 452 -29.81 0.63 5.43
CA PRO A 452 -30.16 0.31 4.04
C PRO A 452 -31.63 0.52 3.72
N ASN A 453 -32.53 0.12 4.62
CA ASN A 453 -33.98 0.30 4.45
C ASN A 453 -34.37 1.78 4.46
N VAL A 454 -33.80 2.57 5.37
CA VAL A 454 -34.04 4.02 5.43
C VAL A 454 -33.60 4.70 4.13
N LEU A 455 -32.44 4.34 3.59
CA LEU A 455 -31.93 4.90 2.34
C LEU A 455 -32.78 4.50 1.12
N LEU A 456 -33.32 3.27 1.11
CA LEU A 456 -34.27 2.82 0.08
C LEU A 456 -35.58 3.61 0.15
N GLU A 457 -36.13 3.78 1.35
CA GLU A 457 -37.34 4.57 1.58
C GLU A 457 -37.16 6.05 1.20
N GLN A 458 -35.97 6.61 1.42
CA GLN A 458 -35.64 7.98 1.02
C GLN A 458 -35.57 8.15 -0.52
N GLY A 459 -35.20 7.08 -1.25
CA GLY A 459 -35.17 7.06 -2.72
C GLY A 459 -34.07 7.91 -3.38
N LYS A 460 -33.13 8.48 -2.62
CA LYS A 460 -32.01 9.29 -3.15
C LYS A 460 -30.74 8.48 -3.43
N ALA A 461 -30.44 7.49 -2.58
CA ALA A 461 -29.24 6.68 -2.72
C ALA A 461 -29.46 5.59 -3.77
N LYS A 462 -28.59 5.52 -4.79
CA LYS A 462 -28.69 4.50 -5.84
C LYS A 462 -28.46 3.09 -5.31
N ASN A 463 -27.44 2.93 -4.45
CA ASN A 463 -27.14 1.65 -3.79
C ASN A 463 -26.90 1.90 -2.29
N PRO A 464 -27.76 1.40 -1.39
CA PRO A 464 -27.84 1.82 0.01
C PRO A 464 -26.91 1.03 0.96
N TRP A 465 -25.94 0.29 0.43
CA TRP A 465 -25.15 -0.69 1.18
C TRP A 465 -23.83 -0.11 1.71
N PRO A 466 -23.27 -0.70 2.78
CA PRO A 466 -22.00 -0.24 3.34
C PRO A 466 -20.79 -0.75 2.55
N ASN A 467 -19.67 -0.03 2.71
CA ASN A 467 -18.35 -0.41 2.21
C ASN A 467 -17.40 -0.86 3.34
N VAL A 468 -16.18 -1.27 2.97
CA VAL A 468 -15.14 -1.73 3.91
C VAL A 468 -14.86 -0.77 5.09
N ASP A 469 -14.90 0.53 4.84
CA ASP A 469 -14.55 1.58 5.82
C ASP A 469 -15.62 1.74 6.90
N ALA A 470 -16.86 1.29 6.62
CA ALA A 470 -17.96 1.28 7.58
C ALA A 470 -17.72 0.31 8.77
N HIS A 471 -16.70 -0.55 8.70
CA HIS A 471 -16.47 -1.63 9.68
C HIS A 471 -15.04 -1.68 10.25
N SER A 472 -14.02 -1.28 9.49
CA SER A 472 -12.63 -1.49 9.87
C SER A 472 -12.21 -0.78 11.16
N GLY A 473 -12.71 0.44 11.39
CA GLY A 473 -12.34 1.24 12.55
C GLY A 473 -12.68 0.59 13.89
N VAL A 474 -13.86 -0.04 13.99
CA VAL A 474 -14.29 -0.69 15.25
C VAL A 474 -13.47 -1.93 15.58
N LEU A 475 -12.97 -2.64 14.56
CA LEU A 475 -12.07 -3.79 14.76
C LEU A 475 -10.73 -3.35 15.33
N LEU A 476 -10.12 -2.32 14.73
CA LEU A 476 -8.84 -1.77 15.20
C LEU A 476 -8.97 -1.23 16.64
N GLN A 477 -10.04 -0.48 16.91
CA GLN A 477 -10.26 0.13 18.23
C GLN A 477 -10.46 -0.91 19.33
N TYR A 478 -11.14 -2.04 19.02
CA TYR A 478 -11.36 -3.13 19.97
C TYR A 478 -10.05 -3.73 20.50
N TYR A 479 -9.09 -4.01 19.61
CA TYR A 479 -7.79 -4.55 19.99
C TYR A 479 -6.81 -3.51 20.55
N GLY A 480 -7.24 -2.25 20.70
CA GLY A 480 -6.44 -1.20 21.31
C GLY A 480 -5.58 -0.39 20.34
N MET A 481 -5.75 -0.54 19.02
CA MET A 481 -5.20 0.36 18.00
C MET A 481 -6.17 1.54 17.87
N LYS A 482 -6.02 2.57 18.72
CA LYS A 482 -7.00 3.67 18.87
C LYS A 482 -6.57 4.96 18.18
N GLU A 483 -5.35 5.03 17.69
CA GLU A 483 -4.73 6.22 17.14
C GLU A 483 -5.18 6.45 15.69
N MET A 484 -6.37 7.02 15.51
CA MET A 484 -7.05 7.15 14.20
C MET A 484 -6.21 7.82 13.10
N ASN A 485 -5.33 8.77 13.42
CA ASN A 485 -4.44 9.38 12.43
C ASN A 485 -3.50 8.35 11.78
N TYR A 486 -3.24 7.22 12.43
CA TYR A 486 -2.38 6.15 11.94
C TYR A 486 -3.10 5.14 11.03
N TYR A 487 -4.43 5.10 10.99
CA TYR A 487 -5.16 4.09 10.22
C TYR A 487 -4.85 4.13 8.72
N THR A 488 -4.62 5.32 8.17
CA THR A 488 -4.23 5.47 6.76
C THR A 488 -2.82 4.91 6.49
N VAL A 489 -1.94 4.80 7.49
CA VAL A 489 -0.65 4.11 7.34
C VAL A 489 -0.86 2.61 7.16
N LEU A 490 -1.75 1.99 7.94
CA LEU A 490 -2.12 0.58 7.75
C LEU A 490 -2.70 0.35 6.34
N PHE A 491 -3.56 1.27 5.89
CA PHE A 491 -4.09 1.22 4.53
C PHE A 491 -2.97 1.34 3.48
N GLY A 492 -2.01 2.24 3.67
CA GLY A 492 -0.83 2.37 2.81
C GLY A 492 -0.03 1.08 2.72
N VAL A 493 0.30 0.46 3.86
CA VAL A 493 1.04 -0.80 3.94
C VAL A 493 0.31 -1.92 3.18
N SER A 494 -1.01 -2.03 3.34
CA SER A 494 -1.82 -2.97 2.57
C SER A 494 -1.78 -2.66 1.06
N ARG A 495 -2.07 -1.41 0.69
CA ARG A 495 -2.19 -0.95 -0.70
C ARG A 495 -0.90 -1.13 -1.51
N ALA A 496 0.25 -1.18 -0.85
CA ALA A 496 1.53 -1.49 -1.49
C ALA A 496 1.48 -2.79 -2.29
N LEU A 497 0.78 -3.82 -1.80
CA LEU A 497 0.69 -5.11 -2.45
C LEU A 497 0.08 -5.01 -3.85
N GLY A 498 -1.03 -4.28 -4.00
CA GLY A 498 -1.69 -4.07 -5.29
C GLY A 498 -0.89 -3.18 -6.23
N VAL A 499 -0.54 -1.97 -5.79
CA VAL A 499 0.08 -0.97 -6.67
C VAL A 499 1.48 -1.39 -7.14
N LEU A 500 2.23 -2.11 -6.31
CA LEU A 500 3.55 -2.61 -6.68
C LEU A 500 3.45 -3.85 -7.59
N SER A 501 2.46 -4.72 -7.38
CA SER A 501 2.15 -5.81 -8.32
C SER A 501 1.84 -5.25 -9.71
N GLN A 502 0.99 -4.23 -9.80
CA GLN A 502 0.71 -3.56 -11.07
C GLN A 502 1.95 -2.86 -11.64
N LEU A 503 2.79 -2.25 -10.81
CA LEU A 503 3.99 -1.53 -11.28
C LEU A 503 4.98 -2.49 -11.96
N ILE A 504 5.16 -3.70 -11.40
CA ILE A 504 5.93 -4.79 -12.04
C ILE A 504 5.36 -5.09 -13.42
N TRP A 505 4.05 -5.35 -13.53
CA TRP A 505 3.40 -5.63 -14.82
C TRP A 505 3.46 -4.46 -15.79
N SER A 506 3.35 -3.22 -15.32
CA SER A 506 3.43 -2.02 -16.16
C SER A 506 4.80 -1.91 -16.83
N ARG A 507 5.88 -2.34 -16.16
CA ARG A 507 7.23 -2.41 -16.74
C ARG A 507 7.42 -3.66 -17.60
N ALA A 508 6.88 -4.80 -17.18
CA ALA A 508 6.94 -6.05 -17.94
C ALA A 508 6.24 -5.92 -19.30
N LEU A 509 5.09 -5.24 -19.35
CA LEU A 509 4.32 -4.98 -20.56
C LEU A 509 4.81 -3.75 -21.33
N GLY A 510 5.80 -3.04 -20.79
CA GLY A 510 6.39 -1.86 -21.42
C GLY A 510 5.38 -0.73 -21.62
N PHE A 511 4.45 -0.53 -20.68
CA PHE A 511 3.50 0.59 -20.75
C PHE A 511 4.25 1.93 -20.88
N PRO A 512 3.78 2.82 -21.77
CA PRO A 512 4.43 4.08 -22.05
C PRO A 512 4.21 5.09 -20.92
N LEU A 513 4.86 6.26 -21.05
CA LEU A 513 4.54 7.44 -20.26
C LEU A 513 3.05 7.79 -20.39
N GLU A 514 2.36 7.94 -19.27
CA GLU A 514 1.00 8.47 -19.24
C GLU A 514 1.03 9.99 -19.52
N ARG A 515 0.29 10.43 -20.54
CA ARG A 515 0.34 11.81 -21.04
C ARG A 515 -1.00 12.27 -21.63
N PRO A 516 -2.05 12.46 -20.81
CA PRO A 516 -3.32 13.00 -21.28
C PRO A 516 -3.15 14.43 -21.83
N LYS A 517 -3.99 14.82 -22.79
CA LYS A 517 -4.00 16.17 -23.33
C LYS A 517 -4.94 17.05 -22.47
N SER A 518 -4.41 18.13 -21.91
CA SER A 518 -5.23 19.15 -21.25
C SER A 518 -5.80 20.17 -22.25
N MET A 519 -6.92 20.79 -21.87
CA MET A 519 -7.55 21.91 -22.58
C MET A 519 -8.01 22.96 -21.57
N SER A 520 -7.93 24.24 -21.95
CA SER A 520 -8.54 25.32 -21.17
C SER A 520 -10.04 25.42 -21.49
N THR A 521 -10.82 26.05 -20.60
CA THR A 521 -12.24 26.36 -20.85
C THR A 521 -12.45 27.07 -22.18
N LYS A 522 -11.63 28.08 -22.50
CA LYS A 522 -11.68 28.80 -23.79
C LYS A 522 -11.41 27.86 -24.96
N GLY A 523 -10.42 26.97 -24.84
CA GLY A 523 -10.10 25.98 -25.86
C GLY A 523 -11.25 24.99 -26.08
N LEU A 524 -11.91 24.54 -25.02
CA LEU A 524 -13.09 23.67 -25.11
C LEU A 524 -14.28 24.39 -25.75
N MET A 525 -14.56 25.64 -25.35
CA MET A 525 -15.60 26.48 -25.96
C MET A 525 -15.37 26.67 -27.46
N GLN A 526 -14.13 26.95 -27.86
CA GLN A 526 -13.76 27.06 -29.27
C GLN A 526 -13.93 25.72 -30.01
N LEU A 527 -13.51 24.61 -29.40
CA LEU A 527 -13.64 23.26 -29.98
C LEU A 527 -15.10 22.89 -30.26
N VAL A 528 -16.03 23.24 -29.36
CA VAL A 528 -17.47 22.93 -29.52
C VAL A 528 -18.25 24.03 -30.24
N GLY A 529 -17.58 25.10 -30.68
CA GLY A 529 -18.23 26.23 -31.38
C GLY A 529 -19.15 27.07 -30.52
N TYR A 530 -18.92 27.14 -29.20
CA TYR A 530 -19.69 27.98 -28.29
C TYR A 530 -19.50 29.46 -28.62
N LYS A 531 -20.61 30.14 -28.94
CA LYS A 531 -20.66 31.61 -29.10
C LYS A 531 -21.26 32.18 -27.83
N SER A 532 -20.51 33.00 -27.10
CA SER A 532 -21.05 33.76 -25.96
C SER A 532 -22.12 34.72 -26.47
N GLY A 533 -23.36 34.52 -26.05
CA GLY A 533 -24.48 35.43 -26.33
C GLY A 533 -24.46 36.68 -25.45
#